data_AF-A0A256G431-F1
#
_entry.id   AF-A0A256G431-F1
#
_cell.length_a   1.000
_cell.length_b   1.000
_cell.length_c   1.000
_cell.angle_alpha   90.00
_cell.angle_beta   90.00
_cell.angle_gamma   90.00
#
_symmetry.space_group_name_H-M   'P 1'
#
loop_
_entity.id
_entity.type
_entity.pdbx_description
1 polymer ?
#
loop_
_entity_poly.entity_id
_entity_poly.type
_entity_poly.pdbx_seq_one_letter_code
_entity_poly.pdbx_strand_id
1 'polypeptide(L)' 'MGQLAELIGLRDSTVSQHLALLRREGIIAGRRDGQTIWYRVESDIAQQVMAVICKHFQIPVVD' A
#
# COMPACT_ATOMS: atom_id res chain seq x y z
N MET A 1 -6.36 2.17 8.16
CA MET A 1 -5.91 0.77 8.33
C MET A 1 -7.01 -0.20 7.99
N GLY A 2 -8.17 -0.14 8.67
CA GLY A 2 -9.31 -1.04 8.40
C GLY A 2 -9.68 -1.17 6.92
N GLN A 3 -9.79 -0.04 6.19
CA GLN A 3 -10.07 -0.07 4.74
C GLN A 3 -9.06 -0.89 3.91
N LEU A 4 -7.75 -0.80 4.23
CA LEU A 4 -6.72 -1.51 3.46
C LEU A 4 -6.73 -3.01 3.81
N ALA A 5 -7.01 -3.34 5.07
CA ALA A 5 -7.14 -4.72 5.54
C ALA A 5 -8.37 -5.42 4.97
N GLU A 6 -9.51 -4.72 4.91
CA GLU A 6 -10.71 -5.17 4.21
C GLU A 6 -10.45 -5.40 2.72
N LEU A 7 -9.79 -4.45 2.05
CA LEU A 7 -9.52 -4.50 0.61
C LEU A 7 -8.71 -5.73 0.20
N ILE A 8 -7.71 -6.11 1.01
CA ILE A 8 -6.80 -7.22 0.69
C ILE A 8 -7.12 -8.52 1.45
N GLY A 9 -8.21 -8.54 2.23
CA GLY A 9 -8.65 -9.71 2.98
C GLY A 9 -7.67 -10.17 4.06
N LEU A 10 -6.89 -9.26 4.64
CA LEU A 10 -5.90 -9.57 5.68
C LEU A 10 -6.31 -8.98 7.03
N ARG A 11 -5.70 -9.50 8.10
CA ARG A 11 -5.88 -8.95 9.45
C ARG A 11 -5.13 -7.61 9.57
N ASP A 12 -5.73 -6.66 10.29
CA ASP A 12 -5.16 -5.33 10.58
C ASP A 12 -3.70 -5.36 11.06
N SER A 13 -3.35 -6.31 11.92
CA SER A 13 -1.99 -6.45 12.45
C SER A 13 -0.98 -6.83 11.37
N THR A 14 -1.34 -7.73 10.46
CA THR A 14 -0.51 -8.13 9.31
C THR A 14 -0.33 -6.96 8.35
N VAL A 15 -1.41 -6.24 8.04
CA VAL A 15 -1.34 -5.06 7.17
C VAL A 15 -0.46 -3.97 7.79
N SER A 16 -0.61 -3.71 9.08
CA SER A 16 0.22 -2.75 9.81
C SER A 16 1.70 -3.12 9.76
N GLN A 17 2.03 -4.40 9.93
CA GLN A 17 3.42 -4.88 9.84
C GLN A 17 4.01 -4.68 8.44
N HIS A 18 3.26 -5.02 7.38
CA HIS A 18 3.71 -4.79 6.01
C HIS A 18 3.91 -3.30 5.70
N LEU A 19 2.97 -2.44 6.11
CA LEU A 19 3.09 -0.99 5.91
C LEU A 19 4.26 -0.38 6.70
N ALA A 20 4.53 -0.88 7.91
CA ALA A 20 5.69 -0.46 8.69
C ALA A 20 7.01 -0.80 7.97
N LEU A 21 7.10 -2.00 7.40
CA LEU A 21 8.24 -2.43 6.60
C LEU A 21 8.42 -1.54 5.35
N LEU A 22 7.37 -1.37 4.55
CA LEU A 22 7.42 -0.57 3.32
C LEU A 22 7.79 0.90 3.61
N ARG A 23 7.32 1.46 4.73
CA ARG A 23 7.66 2.83 5.14
C ARG A 23 9.13 2.91 5.60
N ARG A 24 9.63 1.90 6.32
CA ARG A 24 11.04 1.85 6.75
C ARG A 24 11.98 1.81 5.55
N GLU A 25 11.61 1.07 4.50
CA GLU A 25 12.39 0.96 3.27
C GLU A 25 12.16 2.14 2.29
N GLY A 26 11.40 3.18 2.68
CA GLY A 26 11.17 4.36 1.83
C GLY A 26 10.31 4.10 0.59
N ILE A 27 9.56 3.00 0.56
CA ILE A 27 8.69 2.65 -0.57
C ILE A 27 7.39 3.43 -0.52
N ILE A 28 6.86 3.65 0.69
CA ILE A 28 5.62 4.40 0.93
C ILE A 28 5.83 5.53 1.93
N ALA A 29 5.05 6.59 1.76
CA ALA A 29 4.86 7.63 2.77
C ALA A 29 3.56 7.40 3.54
N GLY A 30 3.53 7.89 4.79
CA GLY A 30 2.34 7.89 5.63
C GLY A 30 2.07 9.29 6.19
N ARG A 31 0.82 9.76 6.14
CA ARG A 31 0.34 11.00 6.75
C ARG A 31 -0.77 10.70 7.75
N ARG A 32 -0.62 11.16 8.99
CA ARG A 32 -1.68 11.04 10.01
C ARG A 32 -2.67 12.20 9.88
N ASP A 33 -3.94 11.88 9.97
CA ASP A 33 -5.08 12.80 9.94
C ASP A 33 -6.11 12.33 10.98
N GLY A 34 -6.09 12.97 12.16
CA GLY A 34 -6.80 12.48 13.34
C GLY A 34 -6.37 11.06 13.73
N GLN A 35 -7.34 10.14 13.76
CA GLN A 35 -7.12 8.72 14.05
C GLN A 35 -6.75 7.90 12.79
N THR A 36 -6.82 8.50 11.60
CA THR A 36 -6.57 7.84 10.32
C THR A 36 -5.14 8.08 9.87
N ILE A 37 -4.51 7.06 9.28
CA ILE A 37 -3.23 7.20 8.57
C ILE A 37 -3.48 6.90 7.10
N TRP A 38 -3.16 7.86 6.25
CA TRP A 38 -3.20 7.78 4.80
C TRP A 38 -1.84 7.38 4.26
N TYR A 39 -1.82 6.48 3.28
CA TYR A 39 -0.60 5.96 2.67
C TYR A 39 -0.56 6.28 1.17
N ARG A 40 0.64 6.51 0.65
CA ARG A 40 0.90 6.64 -0.79
C ARG A 40 2.22 5.98 -1.14
N VAL A 41 2.33 5.45 -2.35
CA VAL A 41 3.63 5.01 -2.90
C VAL A 41 4.48 6.25 -3.16
N GLU A 42 5.72 6.24 -2.66
CA GLU A 42 6.68 7.34 -2.81
C GLU A 42 7.90 6.93 -3.65
N SER A 43 8.21 5.64 -3.72
CA SER A 43 9.31 5.14 -4.54
C SER A 43 8.96 5.10 -6.03
N ASP A 44 9.71 5.85 -6.85
CA ASP A 44 9.60 5.82 -8.31
C ASP A 44 9.85 4.42 -8.89
N ILE A 45 10.81 3.68 -8.32
CA ILE A 45 11.13 2.31 -8.74
C ILE A 45 9.92 1.40 -8.49
N ALA A 46 9.29 1.48 -7.31
CA ALA A 46 8.12 0.69 -7.01
C ALA A 46 6.95 1.02 -7.95
N GLN A 47 6.74 2.30 -8.28
CA GLN A 47 5.72 2.70 -9.26
C GLN A 47 5.98 2.11 -10.65
N GLN A 48 7.23 2.13 -11.13
CA GLN A 48 7.60 1.54 -12.43
C GLN A 48 7.37 0.03 -12.47
N VAL A 49 7.76 -0.69 -11.41
CA VAL A 49 7.52 -2.14 -11.30
C VAL A 49 6.02 -2.44 -11.30
N MET A 50 5.24 -1.71 -10.48
CA MET A 50 3.79 -1.89 -10.43
C MET A 50 3.12 -1.57 -11.76
N ALA A 51 3.59 -0.55 -12.49
CA ALA A 51 3.07 -0.21 -13.82
C ALA A 51 3.25 -1.37 -14.81
N VAL A 52 4.42 -2.02 -14.81
CA VAL A 52 4.67 -3.22 -15.64
C VAL A 52 3.74 -4.35 -15.23
N ILE A 53 3.62 -4.63 -13.94
CA ILE A 53 2.76 -5.72 -13.45
C ILE A 53 1.30 -5.46 -13.84
N CYS A 54 0.75 -4.29 -13.51
CA CYS A 54 -0.64 -3.96 -13.81
C CYS A 54 -0.94 -4.00 -15.31
N LYS A 55 0.01 -3.56 -16.15
CA LYS A 55 -0.12 -3.59 -17.61
C LYS A 55 -0.25 -5.01 -18.16
N HIS A 56 0.46 -5.98 -17.58
CA HIS A 56 0.61 -7.31 -18.15
C HIS A 56 -0.24 -8.39 -17.48
N PHE A 57 -0.57 -8.22 -16.20
CA PHE A 57 -1.24 -9.26 -15.40
C PHE A 57 -2.73 -9.01 -15.19
N GLN A 58 -3.34 -8.06 -15.91
CA GLN A 58 -4.78 -7.74 -15.86
C GLN A 58 -5.30 -7.69 -14.41
N ILE A 59 -4.54 -7.06 -13.51
CA ILE A 59 -4.95 -6.95 -12.12
C ILE A 59 -6.14 -6.00 -12.08
N PRO A 60 -7.34 -6.44 -11.67
CA PRO A 60 -8.47 -5.55 -11.52
C PRO A 60 -8.09 -4.49 -10.49
N VAL A 61 -8.14 -3.22 -10.90
CA VAL A 61 -8.07 -2.11 -9.95
C VAL A 61 -9.37 -2.17 -9.17
N VAL A 62 -9.27 -2.41 -7.87
CA VAL A 62 -10.44 -2.36 -7.00
C VAL A 62 -10.74 -0.89 -6.77
N ASP A 63 -11.88 -0.44 -7.31
CA ASP A 63 -12.43 0.92 -7.13
C ASP A 63 -12.74 1.22 -5.66
#